data_AF-A0A2M3Z8R3-F1
#
_entry.id   AF-A0A2M3Z8R3-F1
#
_cell.length_a   1.000
_cell.length_b   1.000
_cell.length_c   1.000
_cell.angle_alpha   90.00
_cell.angle_beta   90.00
_cell.angle_gamma   90.00
#
_symmetry.space_group_name_H-M   'P 1'
#
loop_
_entity.id
_entity.type
_entity.pdbx_description
1 polymer ?
#
loop_
_entity_poly.entity_id
_entity_poly.type
_entity_poly.pdbx_seq_one_letter_code
_entity_poly.pdbx_strand_id
1 'polypeptide(L)'
;MSAWYGVAGCRCMLLLLAVACTLPSGIESIPSRRQCFIAREELSNLIDLLNNMDEPYVDSEPEDFDTLEDPDTPSCSSKLERIRVSVKELHKNYHALKQIRQDDPISNYRISKYRYETKLKNLNQTLFEFVPQVSNQDLTALNQLRRKVKEVEIKLAKSVNNLQKQREQTAVALSETVIQKIRTNSRDAAITEFKYLALRSDDPYRIIVPKVYRGTDDDARKMIDFLEKVDFNDRPIGGYEVLVDRMITDDKLRGENAVRILKGIQAIIMARVGQQHERAVALLKRFRMNAH
;
A
#
# COMPACT_ATOMS: atom_id res chain seq x y z
N MET A 1 -75.06 -40.91 -15.21
CA MET A 1 -75.28 -42.33 -15.56
C MET A 1 -74.55 -42.60 -16.88
N SER A 2 -73.61 -43.55 -16.82
CA SER A 2 -73.19 -44.49 -17.88
C SER A 2 -72.99 -43.92 -19.32
N ALA A 3 -71.80 -43.62 -19.85
CA ALA A 3 -70.54 -44.36 -20.07
C ALA A 3 -70.42 -45.03 -21.47
N TRP A 4 -69.16 -45.22 -21.90
CA TRP A 4 -68.63 -46.02 -23.04
C TRP A 4 -68.58 -45.25 -24.38
N TYR A 5 -67.48 -45.13 -25.16
CA TYR A 5 -66.17 -45.78 -25.26
C TYR A 5 -65.20 -44.92 -26.11
N GLY A 6 -63.88 -45.13 -25.99
CA GLY A 6 -63.04 -45.23 -27.19
C GLY A 6 -61.74 -44.40 -27.26
N VAL A 7 -60.62 -45.12 -27.13
CA VAL A 7 -59.32 -44.89 -27.81
C VAL A 7 -58.48 -43.68 -27.37
N ALA A 8 -57.55 -43.90 -26.44
CA ALA A 8 -56.29 -43.17 -26.40
C ALA A 8 -55.18 -44.01 -25.72
N GLY A 9 -55.04 -45.26 -26.15
CA GLY A 9 -53.81 -46.00 -25.94
C GLY A 9 -52.77 -45.56 -26.95
N CYS A 10 -51.52 -45.43 -26.51
CA CYS A 10 -50.32 -45.41 -27.36
C CYS A 10 -49.83 -44.07 -27.94
N ARG A 11 -49.68 -43.00 -27.13
CA ARG A 11 -48.86 -41.82 -27.53
C ARG A 11 -47.96 -41.17 -26.46
N CYS A 12 -47.82 -41.72 -25.26
CA CYS A 12 -46.92 -41.15 -24.23
C CYS A 12 -45.58 -41.90 -24.02
N MET A 13 -45.34 -43.03 -24.68
CA MET A 13 -44.11 -43.83 -24.51
C MET A 13 -43.06 -43.63 -25.63
N LEU A 14 -43.30 -42.74 -26.60
CA LEU A 14 -42.37 -42.48 -27.70
C LEU A 14 -41.72 -41.08 -27.69
N LEU A 15 -42.09 -40.22 -26.73
CA LEU A 15 -41.47 -38.90 -26.57
C LEU A 15 -40.34 -38.86 -25.52
N LEU A 16 -40.13 -39.94 -24.76
CA LEU A 16 -39.01 -40.04 -23.81
C LEU A 16 -37.76 -40.74 -24.38
N LEU A 17 -37.84 -41.31 -25.59
CA LEU A 17 -36.70 -41.97 -26.26
C LEU A 17 -36.05 -41.12 -27.36
N ALA A 18 -36.65 -40.00 -27.77
CA ALA A 18 -36.10 -39.12 -28.80
C ALA A 18 -35.21 -37.98 -28.26
N VAL A 19 -35.16 -37.77 -26.94
CA VAL A 19 -34.28 -36.76 -26.30
C VAL A 19 -32.91 -37.36 -25.89
N ALA A 20 -32.72 -38.67 -26.02
CA ALA A 20 -31.48 -39.35 -25.61
C ALA A 20 -30.38 -39.41 -26.71
N CYS A 21 -30.65 -38.98 -27.96
CA CYS A 21 -29.71 -39.19 -29.07
C CYS A 21 -29.28 -37.91 -29.83
N THR A 22 -29.47 -36.72 -29.25
CA THR A 22 -28.86 -35.47 -29.78
C THR A 22 -28.10 -34.70 -28.71
N LEU A 23 -27.53 -35.41 -27.74
CA LEU A 23 -26.39 -34.89 -26.99
C LEU A 23 -25.18 -34.96 -27.91
N PRO A 24 -24.52 -33.83 -28.23
CA PRO A 24 -23.22 -33.90 -28.87
C PRO A 24 -22.30 -34.68 -27.93
N SER A 25 -21.76 -35.79 -28.44
CA SER A 25 -20.66 -36.55 -27.87
C SER A 25 -19.45 -35.64 -27.77
N GLY A 26 -19.44 -34.87 -26.70
CA GLY A 26 -18.46 -33.85 -26.38
C GLY A 26 -18.49 -33.66 -24.88
N ILE A 27 -18.31 -34.76 -24.13
CA ILE A 27 -17.63 -34.62 -22.84
C ILE A 27 -16.20 -34.24 -23.25
N GLU A 28 -15.98 -32.94 -23.47
CA GLU A 28 -14.70 -32.36 -23.09
C GLU A 28 -14.52 -32.80 -21.65
N SER A 29 -13.68 -33.81 -21.46
CA SER A 29 -13.13 -34.11 -20.16
C SER A 29 -12.72 -32.77 -19.59
N ILE A 30 -13.40 -32.32 -18.53
CA ILE A 30 -12.88 -31.28 -17.65
C ILE A 30 -11.42 -31.68 -17.48
N PRO A 31 -10.45 -30.87 -17.94
CA PRO A 31 -9.06 -31.30 -17.91
C PRO A 31 -8.82 -31.67 -16.46
N SER A 32 -8.50 -32.96 -16.21
CA SER A 32 -8.23 -33.41 -14.86
C SER A 32 -7.19 -32.42 -14.36
N ARG A 33 -7.54 -31.57 -13.39
CA ARG A 33 -6.55 -30.71 -12.75
C ARG A 33 -5.49 -31.69 -12.28
N ARG A 34 -4.35 -31.75 -13.01
CA ARG A 34 -3.29 -32.69 -12.72
C ARG A 34 -2.83 -32.31 -11.32
N GLN A 35 -3.33 -33.06 -10.35
CA GLN A 35 -2.94 -32.88 -8.96
C GLN A 35 -1.50 -33.28 -8.91
N CYS A 36 -0.74 -32.38 -8.32
CA CYS A 36 0.68 -32.36 -8.47
C CYS A 36 1.31 -32.50 -7.09
N PHE A 37 2.40 -33.26 -7.02
CA PHE A 37 3.02 -33.68 -5.78
C PHE A 37 4.15 -32.72 -5.39
N ILE A 38 4.34 -32.53 -4.07
CA ILE A 38 5.37 -31.66 -3.51
C ILE A 38 6.41 -32.51 -2.79
N ALA A 39 7.69 -32.33 -3.10
CA ALA A 39 8.77 -32.93 -2.31
C ALA A 39 8.79 -32.29 -0.91
N ARG A 40 8.71 -33.12 0.14
CA ARG A 40 8.65 -32.64 1.53
C ARG A 40 9.86 -31.79 1.95
N GLU A 41 11.03 -32.09 1.39
CA GLU A 41 12.28 -31.36 1.64
C GLU A 41 12.21 -29.92 1.13
N GLU A 42 11.66 -29.69 -0.07
CA GLU A 42 11.51 -28.34 -0.64
C GLU A 42 10.60 -27.45 0.23
N LEU A 43 9.56 -28.05 0.81
CA LEU A 43 8.65 -27.36 1.70
C LEU A 43 9.29 -27.04 3.05
N SER A 44 10.10 -27.96 3.59
CA SER A 44 10.87 -27.73 4.82
C SER A 44 11.84 -26.56 4.65
N ASN A 45 12.60 -26.52 3.54
CA ASN A 45 13.54 -25.44 3.26
C ASN A 45 12.83 -24.08 3.12
N LEU A 46 11.63 -24.04 2.53
CA LEU A 46 10.80 -22.84 2.47
C LEU A 46 10.35 -22.36 3.87
N ILE A 47 9.98 -23.29 4.75
CA ILE A 47 9.59 -22.99 6.13
C ILE A 47 10.80 -22.47 6.92
N ASP A 48 11.98 -23.04 6.74
CA ASP A 48 13.21 -22.60 7.40
C ASP A 48 13.65 -21.21 6.93
N LEU A 49 13.52 -20.92 5.64
CA LEU A 49 13.80 -19.58 5.11
C LEU A 49 12.83 -18.53 5.67
N LEU A 50 11.57 -18.92 5.92
CA LEU A 50 10.58 -18.08 6.62
C LEU A 50 10.86 -17.95 8.13
N ASN A 51 11.44 -18.95 8.77
CA ASN A 51 11.82 -18.91 10.18
C ASN A 51 12.97 -17.91 10.42
N ASN A 52 13.91 -17.83 9.49
CA ASN A 52 15.14 -17.04 9.63
C ASN A 52 15.04 -15.63 9.02
N MET A 53 13.83 -15.10 8.86
CA MET A 53 13.57 -13.78 8.25
C MET A 53 14.12 -12.57 9.03
N ASP A 54 14.66 -12.78 10.24
CA ASP A 54 15.24 -11.72 11.07
C ASP A 54 16.77 -11.59 10.91
N GLU A 55 17.43 -12.60 10.32
CA GLU A 55 18.87 -12.65 10.07
C GLU A 55 19.16 -12.15 8.65
N PRO A 56 20.20 -11.33 8.44
CA PRO A 56 20.51 -10.79 7.12
C PRO A 56 20.68 -11.94 6.11
N TYR A 57 19.90 -11.88 5.02
CA TYR A 57 19.98 -12.87 3.96
C TYR A 57 21.39 -12.87 3.34
N VAL A 58 22.15 -13.92 3.62
CA VAL A 58 23.39 -14.24 2.90
C VAL A 58 22.95 -15.04 1.68
N ASP A 59 23.36 -14.62 0.48
CA ASP A 59 23.23 -15.47 -0.71
C ASP A 59 24.09 -16.71 -0.47
N SER A 60 23.50 -17.75 0.12
CA SER A 60 24.05 -19.09 0.03
C SER A 60 23.96 -19.53 -1.43
N GLU A 61 24.99 -20.23 -1.90
CA GLU A 61 25.09 -20.76 -3.26
C GLU A 61 23.78 -21.41 -3.72
N PRO A 62 23.46 -21.38 -5.03
CA PRO A 62 22.29 -22.06 -5.54
C PRO A 62 22.32 -23.52 -5.06
N GLU A 63 21.35 -23.90 -4.23
CA GLU A 63 21.08 -25.31 -3.95
C GLU A 63 20.65 -25.94 -5.27
N ASP A 64 21.60 -26.54 -5.98
CA ASP A 64 21.33 -27.41 -7.12
C ASP A 64 20.58 -28.63 -6.56
N PHE A 65 19.25 -28.58 -6.69
CA PHE A 65 18.43 -29.77 -6.53
C PHE A 65 18.62 -30.60 -7.80
N ASP A 66 19.60 -31.52 -7.74
CA ASP A 66 19.74 -32.59 -8.73
C ASP A 66 18.40 -33.32 -8.82
N THR A 67 17.73 -33.05 -9.93
CA THR A 67 16.36 -33.47 -10.19
C THR A 67 16.43 -34.92 -10.66
N LEU A 68 16.37 -35.86 -9.72
CA LEU A 68 15.95 -37.23 -10.05
C LEU A 68 14.43 -37.20 -10.32
N GLU A 69 14.05 -36.56 -11.43
CA GLU A 69 12.67 -36.56 -11.91
C GLU A 69 12.34 -37.94 -12.47
N ASP A 70 11.41 -38.62 -11.82
CA ASP A 70 10.70 -39.75 -12.41
C ASP A 70 9.75 -39.18 -13.48
N PRO A 71 9.95 -39.46 -14.78
CA PRO A 71 9.27 -38.80 -15.89
C PRO A 71 7.73 -38.97 -15.90
N ASP A 72 7.21 -39.90 -15.10
CA ASP A 72 5.80 -40.24 -15.04
C ASP A 72 4.99 -39.43 -14.00
N THR A 73 5.63 -38.59 -13.16
CA THR A 73 4.92 -37.83 -12.12
C THR A 73 4.87 -36.32 -12.44
N PRO A 74 3.69 -35.70 -12.62
CA PRO A 74 3.59 -34.25 -12.76
C PRO A 74 4.01 -33.55 -11.46
N SER A 75 5.22 -32.97 -11.46
CA SER A 75 5.83 -32.26 -10.33
C SER A 75 5.52 -30.76 -10.32
N CYS A 76 5.46 -30.17 -9.13
CA CYS A 76 5.07 -28.78 -8.89
C CYS A 76 6.26 -27.83 -8.81
N SER A 77 7.45 -28.37 -9.12
CA SER A 77 8.76 -27.75 -9.00
C SER A 77 8.77 -26.30 -9.49
N SER A 78 8.28 -26.02 -10.70
CA SER A 78 8.28 -24.67 -11.27
C SER A 78 7.48 -23.63 -10.48
N LYS A 79 6.42 -24.02 -9.77
CA LYS A 79 5.61 -23.12 -8.92
C LYS A 79 6.20 -22.96 -7.54
N LEU A 80 6.76 -24.04 -6.99
CA LEU A 80 7.51 -24.00 -5.74
C LEU A 80 8.75 -23.12 -5.87
N GLU A 81 9.44 -23.16 -6.99
CA GLU A 81 10.58 -22.29 -7.26
C GLU A 81 10.16 -20.81 -7.32
N ARG A 82 9.02 -20.49 -7.95
CA ARG A 82 8.47 -19.13 -7.92
C ARG A 82 8.13 -18.65 -6.50
N ILE A 83 7.62 -19.55 -5.66
CA ILE A 83 7.35 -19.26 -4.24
C ILE A 83 8.69 -19.01 -3.52
N ARG A 84 9.70 -19.87 -3.72
CA ARG A 84 11.04 -19.74 -3.14
C ARG A 84 11.70 -18.41 -3.48
N VAL A 85 11.77 -18.06 -4.76
CA VAL A 85 12.26 -16.75 -5.22
C VAL A 85 11.48 -15.62 -4.57
N SER A 86 10.15 -15.77 -4.45
CA SER A 86 9.31 -14.74 -3.84
C SER A 86 9.57 -14.56 -2.34
N VAL A 87 9.85 -15.63 -1.61
CA VAL A 87 10.24 -15.56 -0.19
C VAL A 87 11.63 -14.94 -0.04
N LYS A 88 12.61 -15.33 -0.87
CA LYS A 88 13.96 -14.71 -0.87
C LYS A 88 13.91 -13.20 -1.10
N GLU A 89 13.14 -12.76 -2.10
CA GLU A 89 12.94 -11.34 -2.36
C GLU A 89 12.19 -10.63 -1.23
N LEU A 90 11.19 -11.27 -0.62
CA LEU A 90 10.49 -10.72 0.54
C LEU A 90 11.46 -10.51 1.71
N HIS A 91 12.35 -11.48 1.94
CA HIS A 91 13.39 -11.42 2.97
C HIS A 91 14.34 -10.24 2.74
N LYS A 92 14.86 -10.10 1.52
CA LYS A 92 15.72 -8.98 1.11
C LYS A 92 15.03 -7.63 1.28
N ASN A 93 13.78 -7.51 0.83
CA ASN A 93 13.01 -6.27 0.94
C ASN A 93 12.70 -5.88 2.40
N TYR A 94 12.44 -6.87 3.26
CA TYR A 94 12.24 -6.63 4.69
C TYR A 94 13.52 -6.12 5.35
N HIS A 95 14.67 -6.74 5.09
CA HIS A 95 15.95 -6.25 5.63
C HIS A 95 16.30 -4.86 5.14
N ALA A 96 16.11 -4.58 3.85
CA ALA A 96 16.30 -3.25 3.30
C ALA A 96 15.42 -2.22 4.02
N LEU A 97 14.14 -2.54 4.27
CA LEU A 97 13.21 -1.68 5.01
C LEU A 97 13.64 -1.45 6.48
N LYS A 98 14.14 -2.50 7.15
CA LYS A 98 14.61 -2.46 8.54
C LYS A 98 15.88 -1.62 8.70
N GLN A 99 16.74 -1.59 7.69
CA GLN A 99 17.97 -0.79 7.69
C GLN A 99 17.73 0.72 7.54
N ILE A 100 16.54 1.13 7.08
CA ILE A 100 16.21 2.55 6.90
C ILE A 100 16.01 3.20 8.26
N ARG A 101 16.95 4.08 8.62
CA ARG A 101 17.01 4.75 9.90
C ARG A 101 15.95 5.85 10.01
N GLN A 102 15.52 6.17 11.22
CA GLN A 102 14.47 7.17 11.47
C GLN A 102 14.79 8.56 10.90
N ASP A 103 16.08 8.88 10.77
CA ASP A 103 16.62 10.11 10.21
C ASP A 103 16.68 10.14 8.68
N ASP A 104 16.56 8.98 8.02
CA ASP A 104 16.52 8.91 6.55
C ASP A 104 15.24 9.53 5.98
N PRO A 105 15.29 10.05 4.74
CA PRO A 105 14.13 10.59 4.04
C PRO A 105 12.92 9.65 4.03
N ILE A 106 11.73 10.21 4.26
CA ILE A 106 10.46 9.47 4.29
C ILE A 106 10.14 8.78 2.95
N SER A 107 10.65 9.33 1.84
CA SER A 107 10.57 8.72 0.52
C SER A 107 11.24 7.34 0.46
N ASN A 108 12.41 7.18 1.07
CA ASN A 108 13.14 5.91 1.09
C ASN A 108 12.35 4.84 1.84
N TYR A 109 11.77 5.23 2.99
CA TYR A 109 10.88 4.38 3.77
C TYR A 109 9.64 3.97 2.97
N ARG A 110 8.96 4.92 2.30
CA ARG A 110 7.78 4.66 1.48
C ARG A 110 8.04 3.69 0.34
N ILE A 111 9.12 3.91 -0.42
CA ILE A 111 9.48 3.06 -1.55
C ILE A 111 9.76 1.63 -1.06
N SER A 112 10.51 1.49 0.03
CA SER A 112 10.88 0.17 0.56
C SER A 112 9.70 -0.54 1.20
N LYS A 113 8.84 0.20 1.92
CA LYS A 113 7.56 -0.31 2.46
C LYS A 113 6.66 -0.81 1.33
N TYR A 114 6.50 -0.02 0.26
CA TYR A 114 5.70 -0.41 -0.90
C TYR A 114 6.23 -1.67 -1.59
N ARG A 115 7.56 -1.77 -1.79
CA ARG A 115 8.20 -2.98 -2.36
C ARG A 115 7.93 -4.20 -1.50
N TYR A 116 8.11 -4.08 -0.18
CA TYR A 116 7.83 -5.13 0.79
C TYR A 116 6.35 -5.57 0.76
N GLU A 117 5.42 -4.63 0.89
CA GLU A 117 3.97 -4.91 0.91
C GLU A 117 3.47 -5.52 -0.40
N THR A 118 3.99 -5.04 -1.54
CA THR A 118 3.66 -5.58 -2.87
C THR A 118 4.13 -7.02 -2.98
N LYS A 119 5.37 -7.32 -2.56
CA LYS A 119 5.91 -8.68 -2.65
C LYS A 119 5.17 -9.63 -1.71
N LEU A 120 4.83 -9.18 -0.51
CA LEU A 120 4.01 -9.94 0.43
C LEU A 120 2.63 -10.26 -0.16
N LYS A 121 1.95 -9.29 -0.76
CA LYS A 121 0.66 -9.47 -1.43
C LYS A 121 0.77 -10.51 -2.57
N ASN A 122 1.80 -10.39 -3.39
CA ASN A 122 2.05 -11.31 -4.51
C ASN A 122 2.34 -12.74 -4.03
N LEU A 123 3.10 -12.90 -2.94
CA LEU A 123 3.36 -14.20 -2.32
C LEU A 123 2.06 -14.84 -1.81
N ASN A 124 1.24 -14.08 -1.07
CA ASN A 124 -0.05 -14.54 -0.57
C ASN A 124 -0.99 -14.96 -1.72
N GLN A 125 -1.02 -14.19 -2.82
CA GLN A 125 -1.80 -14.52 -4.01
C GLN A 125 -1.28 -15.81 -4.68
N THR A 126 0.04 -15.94 -4.86
CA THR A 126 0.67 -17.12 -5.46
C THR A 126 0.36 -18.39 -4.65
N LEU A 127 0.43 -18.30 -3.32
CA LEU A 127 0.09 -19.42 -2.44
C LEU A 127 -1.39 -19.80 -2.54
N PHE A 128 -2.29 -18.81 -2.61
CA PHE A 128 -3.71 -19.06 -2.78
C PHE A 128 -4.03 -19.78 -4.09
N GLU A 129 -3.38 -19.39 -5.19
CA GLU A 129 -3.54 -20.00 -6.51
C GLU A 129 -2.92 -21.41 -6.59
N PHE A 130 -1.93 -21.70 -5.74
CA PHE A 130 -1.23 -22.98 -5.72
C PHE A 130 -2.03 -24.08 -5.00
N VAL A 131 -2.81 -23.73 -3.95
CA VAL A 131 -3.68 -24.66 -3.20
C VAL A 131 -4.54 -25.60 -4.06
N PRO A 132 -5.33 -25.13 -5.05
CA PRO A 132 -6.21 -26.00 -5.84
C PRO A 132 -5.48 -26.97 -6.77
N GLN A 133 -4.15 -26.90 -6.86
CA GLN A 133 -3.33 -27.65 -7.83
C GLN A 133 -2.53 -28.79 -7.16
N VAL A 134 -2.56 -28.84 -5.84
CA VAL A 134 -1.78 -29.76 -5.03
C VAL A 134 -2.65 -30.95 -4.62
N SER A 135 -2.05 -32.14 -4.55
CA SER A 135 -2.75 -33.36 -4.13
C SER A 135 -3.30 -33.24 -2.70
N ASN A 136 -4.38 -33.98 -2.40
CA ASN A 136 -4.95 -33.98 -1.04
C ASN A 136 -3.96 -34.49 0.04
N GLN A 137 -2.95 -35.27 -0.34
CA GLN A 137 -1.91 -35.77 0.57
C GLN A 137 -0.94 -34.67 1.00
N ASP A 138 -0.65 -33.71 0.11
CA ASP A 138 0.29 -32.60 0.35
C ASP A 138 -0.39 -31.32 0.84
N LEU A 139 -1.74 -31.28 0.85
CA LEU A 139 -2.53 -30.16 1.36
C LEU A 139 -2.20 -29.80 2.82
N THR A 140 -1.94 -30.78 3.67
CA THR A 140 -1.60 -30.54 5.08
C THR A 140 -0.30 -29.73 5.20
N ALA A 141 0.70 -30.12 4.42
CA ALA A 141 2.02 -29.51 4.42
C ALA A 141 1.95 -28.10 3.78
N LEU A 142 1.23 -27.95 2.66
CA LEU A 142 0.99 -26.64 2.06
C LEU A 142 0.21 -25.69 3.01
N ASN A 143 -0.75 -26.20 3.77
CA ASN A 143 -1.46 -25.42 4.77
C ASN A 143 -0.55 -25.00 5.93
N GLN A 144 0.45 -25.81 6.31
CA GLN A 144 1.49 -25.40 7.27
C GLN A 144 2.33 -24.24 6.71
N LEU A 145 2.77 -24.31 5.45
CA LEU A 145 3.48 -23.20 4.80
C LEU A 145 2.62 -21.92 4.77
N ARG A 146 1.34 -22.01 4.44
CA ARG A 146 0.42 -20.87 4.45
C ARG A 146 0.24 -20.27 5.84
N ARG A 147 0.09 -21.10 6.87
CA ARG A 147 0.06 -20.64 8.27
C ARG A 147 1.35 -19.91 8.61
N LYS A 148 2.50 -20.45 8.17
CA LYS A 148 3.79 -19.86 8.44
C LYS A 148 4.01 -18.52 7.76
N VAL A 149 3.64 -18.40 6.48
CA VAL A 149 3.67 -17.13 5.76
C VAL A 149 2.79 -16.09 6.45
N LYS A 150 1.63 -16.50 6.97
CA LYS A 150 0.75 -15.61 7.73
C LYS A 150 1.31 -15.21 9.10
N GLU A 151 1.98 -16.12 9.80
CA GLU A 151 2.70 -15.79 11.04
C GLU A 151 3.82 -14.77 10.79
N VAL A 152 4.61 -14.99 9.73
CA VAL A 152 5.66 -14.08 9.30
C VAL A 152 5.04 -12.73 8.91
N GLU A 153 3.97 -12.70 8.12
CA GLU A 153 3.23 -11.47 7.80
C GLU A 153 2.85 -10.69 9.07
N ILE A 154 2.27 -11.35 10.07
CA ILE A 154 1.87 -10.70 11.33
C ILE A 154 3.09 -10.17 12.09
N LYS A 155 4.16 -10.97 12.20
CA LYS A 155 5.39 -10.60 12.91
C LYS A 155 6.07 -9.41 12.23
N LEU A 156 6.20 -9.45 10.91
CA LEU A 156 6.82 -8.40 10.11
C LEU A 156 5.95 -7.14 10.08
N ALA A 157 4.62 -7.26 10.02
CA ALA A 157 3.71 -6.12 10.11
C ALA A 157 3.86 -5.38 11.46
N LYS A 158 4.07 -6.10 12.58
CA LYS A 158 4.38 -5.47 13.88
C LYS A 158 5.70 -4.68 13.81
N SER A 159 6.73 -5.25 13.20
CA SER A 159 8.04 -4.60 13.01
C SER A 159 7.93 -3.33 12.17
N VAL A 160 7.27 -3.40 11.02
CA VAL A 160 7.02 -2.24 10.14
C VAL A 160 6.19 -1.17 10.84
N ASN A 161 5.17 -1.56 11.58
CA ASN A 161 4.35 -0.62 12.36
C ASN A 161 5.17 0.06 13.48
N ASN A 162 6.10 -0.65 14.12
CA ASN A 162 6.99 -0.04 15.11
C ASN A 162 7.94 0.98 14.47
N LEU A 163 8.52 0.67 13.30
CA LEU A 163 9.33 1.62 12.53
C LEU A 163 8.52 2.86 12.14
N GLN A 164 7.28 2.67 11.70
CA GLN A 164 6.38 3.77 11.38
C GLN A 164 6.11 4.66 12.60
N LYS A 165 5.76 4.06 13.75
CA LYS A 165 5.50 4.80 14.99
C LYS A 165 6.71 5.63 15.44
N GLN A 166 7.91 5.06 15.37
CA GLN A 166 9.13 5.78 15.74
C GLN A 166 9.39 7.00 14.83
N ARG A 167 9.14 6.85 13.53
CA ARG A 167 9.23 7.96 12.58
C ARG A 167 8.18 9.04 12.85
N GLU A 168 6.94 8.63 13.11
CA GLU A 168 5.86 9.55 13.48
C GLU A 168 6.20 10.33 14.75
N GLN A 169 6.73 9.66 15.78
CA GLN A 169 7.21 10.32 17.01
C GLN A 169 8.32 11.33 16.72
N THR A 170 9.28 10.97 15.87
CA THR A 170 10.37 11.89 15.47
C THR A 170 9.83 13.10 14.71
N ALA A 171 8.92 12.88 13.76
CA ALA A 171 8.27 13.97 13.01
C ALA A 171 7.45 14.88 13.94
N VAL A 172 6.77 14.32 14.95
CA VAL A 172 6.05 15.11 15.96
C VAL A 172 7.02 15.97 16.77
N ALA A 173 8.11 15.41 17.29
CA ALA A 173 9.10 16.17 18.07
C ALA A 173 9.73 17.32 17.26
N LEU A 174 10.09 17.06 15.99
CA LEU A 174 10.59 18.11 15.09
C LEU A 174 9.52 19.18 14.81
N SER A 175 8.26 18.76 14.62
CA SER A 175 7.16 19.69 14.39
C SER A 175 6.97 20.66 15.56
N GLU A 176 7.11 20.19 16.81
CA GLU A 176 7.00 21.04 18.00
C GLU A 176 8.08 22.13 18.02
N THR A 177 9.29 21.78 17.60
CA THR A 177 10.39 22.73 17.46
C THR A 177 10.05 23.79 16.40
N VAL A 178 9.60 23.38 15.21
CA VAL A 178 9.19 24.31 14.14
C VAL A 178 8.07 25.23 14.63
N ILE A 179 7.03 24.67 15.25
CA ILE A 179 5.88 25.42 15.78
C ILE A 179 6.33 26.48 16.78
N GLN A 180 7.23 26.12 17.71
CA GLN A 180 7.72 27.06 18.72
C GLN A 180 8.53 28.19 18.10
N LYS A 181 9.34 27.91 17.08
CA LYS A 181 10.11 28.93 16.35
C LYS A 181 9.20 29.87 15.54
N ILE A 182 8.14 29.36 14.93
CA ILE A 182 7.13 30.20 14.26
C ILE A 182 6.41 31.10 15.27
N ARG A 183 5.97 30.55 16.41
CA ARG A 183 5.26 31.34 17.45
C ARG A 183 6.09 32.47 18.04
N THR A 184 7.40 32.25 18.17
CA THR A 184 8.37 33.24 18.66
C THR A 184 8.90 34.15 17.56
N ASN A 185 8.34 34.06 16.35
CA ASN A 185 8.74 34.82 15.16
C ASN A 185 10.22 34.66 14.77
N SER A 186 10.84 33.54 15.16
CA SER A 186 12.21 33.17 14.78
C SER A 186 12.21 32.49 13.41
N ARG A 187 11.92 33.27 12.36
CA ARG A 187 11.61 32.76 11.00
C ARG A 187 12.72 31.90 10.40
N ASP A 188 13.95 32.39 10.35
CA ASP A 188 15.06 31.66 9.69
C ASP A 188 15.39 30.34 10.42
N ALA A 189 15.29 30.34 11.74
CA ALA A 189 15.40 29.13 12.54
C ALA A 189 14.25 28.16 12.26
N ALA A 190 13.01 28.66 12.16
CA ALA A 190 11.86 27.83 11.80
C ALA A 190 12.01 27.18 10.42
N ILE A 191 12.54 27.90 9.42
CA ILE A 191 12.81 27.35 8.09
C ILE A 191 13.87 26.24 8.14
N THR A 192 14.93 26.45 8.93
CA THR A 192 15.98 25.45 9.10
C THR A 192 15.43 24.14 9.69
N GLU A 193 14.65 24.25 10.77
CA GLU A 193 13.99 23.10 11.40
C GLU A 193 12.94 22.45 10.47
N PHE A 194 12.24 23.28 9.69
CA PHE A 194 11.24 22.81 8.75
C PHE A 194 11.84 21.92 7.67
N LYS A 195 13.05 22.22 7.18
CA LYS A 195 13.75 21.35 6.21
C LYS A 195 14.02 19.96 6.79
N TYR A 196 14.43 19.88 8.05
CA TYR A 196 14.61 18.58 8.72
C TYR A 196 13.29 17.81 8.87
N LEU A 197 12.20 18.51 9.19
CA LEU A 197 10.88 17.91 9.26
C LEU A 197 10.37 17.46 7.88
N ALA A 198 10.55 18.26 6.84
CA ALA A 198 10.09 17.97 5.47
C ALA A 198 10.76 16.72 4.89
N LEU A 199 11.97 16.39 5.34
CA LEU A 199 12.62 15.11 5.01
C LEU A 199 11.93 13.91 5.67
N ARG A 200 11.28 14.10 6.83
CA ARG A 200 10.77 13.00 7.68
C ARG A 200 9.24 12.92 7.74
N SER A 201 8.56 13.89 7.17
CA SER A 201 7.10 13.96 7.13
C SER A 201 6.61 14.16 5.71
N ASP A 202 5.53 13.46 5.40
CA ASP A 202 4.89 13.52 4.08
C ASP A 202 4.09 14.79 3.85
N ASP A 203 3.52 15.32 4.93
CA ASP A 203 2.75 16.55 4.93
C ASP A 203 3.06 17.32 6.22
N PRO A 204 4.23 17.97 6.28
CA PRO A 204 4.64 18.70 7.47
C PRO A 204 3.69 19.86 7.80
N TYR A 205 3.04 20.43 6.79
CA TYR A 205 2.12 21.56 6.96
C TYR A 205 0.84 21.18 7.69
N ARG A 206 0.26 20.00 7.42
CA ARG A 206 -0.90 19.49 8.18
C ARG A 206 -0.63 19.34 9.67
N ILE A 207 0.62 19.11 10.07
CA ILE A 207 1.01 19.01 11.48
C ILE A 207 1.22 20.39 12.10
N ILE A 208 1.90 21.29 11.37
CA ILE A 208 2.32 22.60 11.89
C ILE A 208 1.18 23.61 11.90
N VAL A 209 0.49 23.79 10.77
CA VAL A 209 -0.46 24.91 10.57
C VAL A 209 -1.55 24.93 11.64
N PRO A 210 -2.26 23.83 11.95
CA PRO A 210 -3.33 23.86 12.94
C PRO A 210 -2.84 24.12 14.37
N LYS A 211 -1.57 23.83 14.66
CA LYS A 211 -0.96 24.08 15.97
C LYS A 211 -0.48 25.52 16.09
N VAL A 212 -0.02 26.14 15.00
CA VAL A 212 0.36 27.57 14.97
C VAL A 212 -0.88 28.45 14.92
N TYR A 213 -1.74 28.27 13.92
CA TYR A 213 -2.95 29.08 13.73
C TYR A 213 -4.10 28.59 14.61
N ARG A 214 -4.41 29.36 15.67
CA ARG A 214 -5.48 29.07 16.64
C ARG A 214 -6.66 30.03 16.54
N GLY A 215 -6.83 30.70 15.39
CA GLY A 215 -7.97 31.60 15.12
C GLY A 215 -7.71 33.09 15.37
N THR A 216 -6.49 33.48 15.76
CA THR A 216 -6.12 34.89 15.97
C THR A 216 -5.38 35.48 14.76
N ASP A 217 -5.51 36.79 14.56
CA ASP A 217 -4.83 37.50 13.46
C ASP A 217 -3.31 37.49 13.61
N ASP A 218 -2.79 37.48 14.84
CA ASP A 218 -1.35 37.37 15.12
C ASP A 218 -0.82 35.99 14.74
N ASP A 219 -1.55 34.92 15.04
CA ASP A 219 -1.16 33.57 14.64
C ASP A 219 -1.18 33.40 13.12
N ALA A 220 -2.21 33.95 12.45
CA ALA A 220 -2.29 33.96 10.99
C ALA A 220 -1.10 34.69 10.40
N ARG A 221 -0.77 35.88 10.92
CA ARG A 221 0.37 36.69 10.49
C ARG A 221 1.69 35.91 10.64
N LYS A 222 1.93 35.28 11.78
CA LYS A 222 3.15 34.47 12.01
C LYS A 222 3.25 33.28 11.05
N MET A 223 2.13 32.61 10.78
CA MET A 223 2.10 31.51 9.83
C MET A 223 2.37 32.00 8.40
N ILE A 224 1.77 33.11 7.99
CA ILE A 224 2.00 33.74 6.67
C ILE A 224 3.47 34.17 6.54
N ASP A 225 4.02 34.84 7.55
CA ASP A 225 5.43 35.27 7.57
C ASP A 225 6.41 34.11 7.39
N PHE A 226 6.08 32.94 7.96
CA PHE A 226 6.84 31.72 7.76
C PHE A 226 6.67 31.18 6.33
N LEU A 227 5.43 31.04 5.85
CA LEU A 227 5.15 30.48 4.51
C LEU A 227 5.75 31.29 3.37
N GLU A 228 5.77 32.62 3.50
CA GLU A 228 6.40 33.54 2.54
C GLU A 228 7.93 33.35 2.43
N LYS A 229 8.56 32.72 3.43
CA LYS A 229 10.01 32.45 3.47
C LYS A 229 10.39 31.03 3.10
N VAL A 230 9.42 30.13 2.96
CA VAL A 230 9.69 28.75 2.55
C VAL A 230 10.03 28.71 1.06
N ASP A 231 11.10 27.99 0.72
CA ASP A 231 11.54 27.79 -0.65
C ASP A 231 10.43 27.09 -1.47
N PHE A 232 10.25 27.46 -2.74
CA PHE A 232 9.26 26.80 -3.58
C PHE A 232 9.52 25.29 -3.70
N ASN A 233 10.77 24.82 -3.64
CA ASN A 233 11.08 23.39 -3.64
C ASN A 233 10.47 22.64 -2.44
N ASP A 234 10.26 23.33 -1.32
CA ASP A 234 9.67 22.79 -0.09
C ASP A 234 8.12 22.88 -0.08
N ARG A 235 7.53 23.21 -1.23
CA ARG A 235 6.09 23.16 -1.53
C ARG A 235 5.20 24.00 -0.58
N PRO A 236 5.45 25.31 -0.42
CA PRO A 236 4.70 26.19 0.49
C PRO A 236 3.19 26.24 0.23
N ILE A 237 2.75 25.87 -0.98
CA ILE A 237 1.31 25.82 -1.29
C ILE A 237 0.53 24.90 -0.34
N GLY A 238 1.14 23.81 0.14
CA GLY A 238 0.50 22.92 1.11
C GLY A 238 0.19 23.62 2.44
N GLY A 239 1.05 24.55 2.86
CA GLY A 239 0.81 25.37 4.04
C GLY A 239 -0.33 26.37 3.86
N TYR A 240 -0.39 27.02 2.69
CA TYR A 240 -1.47 27.94 2.37
C TYR A 240 -2.82 27.21 2.25
N GLU A 241 -2.87 26.01 1.67
CA GLU A 241 -4.11 25.22 1.61
C GLU A 241 -4.68 24.94 3.00
N VAL A 242 -3.86 24.44 3.92
CA VAL A 242 -4.30 24.12 5.29
C VAL A 242 -4.70 25.40 6.04
N LEU A 243 -3.96 26.50 5.85
CA LEU A 243 -4.26 27.77 6.51
C LEU A 243 -5.58 28.36 6.01
N VAL A 244 -5.80 28.36 4.70
CA VAL A 244 -7.04 28.85 4.08
C VAL A 244 -8.23 28.01 4.53
N ASP A 245 -8.13 26.67 4.48
CA ASP A 245 -9.22 25.80 4.94
C ASP A 245 -9.59 26.06 6.41
N ARG A 246 -8.58 26.33 7.25
CA ARG A 246 -8.82 26.69 8.65
C ARG A 246 -9.43 28.09 8.81
N MET A 247 -8.96 29.08 8.06
CA MET A 247 -9.51 30.44 8.09
C MET A 247 -10.93 30.53 7.53
N ILE A 248 -11.30 29.68 6.56
CA ILE A 248 -12.69 29.52 6.10
C ILE A 248 -13.54 28.97 7.23
N THR A 249 -13.07 27.90 7.88
CA THR A 249 -13.79 27.27 9.00
C THR A 249 -14.04 28.25 10.15
N ASP A 250 -13.10 29.16 10.40
CA ASP A 250 -13.17 30.13 11.50
C ASP A 250 -13.85 31.47 11.10
N ASP A 251 -14.35 31.63 9.87
CA ASP A 251 -14.85 32.91 9.30
C ASP A 251 -13.85 34.08 9.44
N LYS A 252 -12.58 33.81 9.12
CA LYS A 252 -11.47 34.77 9.24
C LYS A 252 -10.78 35.10 7.91
N LEU A 253 -11.29 34.62 6.78
CA LEU A 253 -10.71 34.86 5.45
C LEU A 253 -11.01 36.28 4.91
N ARG A 254 -10.64 37.31 5.66
CA ARG A 254 -10.85 38.74 5.34
C ARG A 254 -9.70 39.61 5.85
N GLY A 255 -9.66 40.88 5.43
CA GLY A 255 -8.68 41.85 5.89
C GLY A 255 -7.26 41.64 5.38
N GLU A 256 -6.27 42.21 6.06
CA GLU A 256 -4.87 42.27 5.61
C GLU A 256 -4.24 40.88 5.41
N ASN A 257 -4.49 39.95 6.35
CA ASN A 257 -3.97 38.58 6.26
C ASN A 257 -4.50 37.85 5.02
N ALA A 258 -5.77 38.05 4.66
CA ALA A 258 -6.36 37.48 3.45
C ALA A 258 -5.68 38.03 2.19
N VAL A 259 -5.41 39.35 2.13
CA VAL A 259 -4.67 39.97 1.02
C VAL A 259 -3.26 39.39 0.90
N ARG A 260 -2.56 39.18 2.02
CA ARG A 260 -1.22 38.58 2.01
C ARG A 260 -1.23 37.13 1.52
N ILE A 261 -2.19 36.32 1.97
CA ILE A 261 -2.38 34.95 1.48
C ILE A 261 -2.63 34.97 -0.04
N LEU A 262 -3.50 35.85 -0.53
CA LEU A 262 -3.78 35.98 -1.95
C LEU A 262 -2.50 36.30 -2.76
N LYS A 263 -1.67 37.21 -2.27
CA LYS A 263 -0.36 37.54 -2.88
C LYS A 263 0.58 36.32 -2.89
N GLY A 264 0.64 35.57 -1.79
CA GLY A 264 1.43 34.34 -1.71
C GLY A 264 0.98 33.28 -2.72
N ILE A 265 -0.33 33.05 -2.84
CA ILE A 265 -0.90 32.14 -3.85
C ILE A 265 -0.55 32.60 -5.27
N GLN A 266 -0.70 33.89 -5.56
CA GLN A 266 -0.37 34.45 -6.88
C GLN A 266 1.13 34.32 -7.20
N ALA A 267 2.01 34.54 -6.23
CA ALA A 267 3.44 34.36 -6.41
C ALA A 267 3.79 32.91 -6.78
N ILE A 268 3.17 31.91 -6.15
CA ILE A 268 3.34 30.49 -6.49
C ILE A 268 2.84 30.19 -7.91
N ILE A 269 1.68 30.74 -8.30
CA ILE A 269 1.15 30.60 -9.66
C ILE A 269 2.15 31.15 -10.68
N MET A 270 2.71 32.33 -10.42
CA MET A 270 3.68 33.00 -11.30
C MET A 270 5.00 32.25 -11.40
N ALA A 271 5.44 31.60 -10.33
CA ALA A 271 6.65 30.80 -10.31
C ALA A 271 6.56 29.52 -11.18
N ARG A 272 5.33 29.08 -11.53
CA ARG A 272 5.05 27.93 -12.42
C ARG A 272 5.79 26.63 -12.03
N VAL A 273 5.95 26.38 -10.73
CA VAL A 273 6.69 25.22 -10.23
C VAL A 273 5.81 23.97 -10.19
N GLY A 274 5.83 23.21 -11.29
CA GLY A 274 5.22 21.87 -11.39
C GLY A 274 3.79 21.78 -10.83
N GLN A 275 3.52 20.73 -10.05
CA GLN A 275 2.19 20.48 -9.44
C GLN A 275 1.73 21.58 -8.46
N GLN A 276 2.61 22.48 -8.00
CA GLN A 276 2.17 23.58 -7.15
C GLN A 276 1.37 24.63 -7.92
N HIS A 277 1.65 24.80 -9.21
CA HIS A 277 0.89 25.73 -10.04
C HIS A 277 -0.59 25.35 -10.08
N GLU A 278 -0.89 24.09 -10.40
CA GLU A 278 -2.26 23.58 -10.47
C GLU A 278 -2.98 23.67 -9.12
N ARG A 279 -2.28 23.28 -8.05
CA ARG A 279 -2.78 23.40 -6.67
C ARG A 279 -3.06 24.84 -6.28
N ALA A 280 -2.16 25.77 -6.63
CA ALA A 280 -2.35 27.18 -6.34
C ALA A 280 -3.50 27.81 -7.13
N VAL A 281 -3.71 27.40 -8.39
CA VAL A 281 -4.89 27.81 -9.17
C VAL A 281 -6.18 27.27 -8.53
N ALA A 282 -6.20 26.01 -8.08
CA ALA A 282 -7.34 25.43 -7.37
C ALA A 282 -7.61 26.16 -6.04
N LEU A 283 -6.57 26.45 -5.27
CA LEU A 283 -6.68 27.19 -4.02
C LEU A 283 -7.16 28.62 -4.25
N LEU A 284 -6.69 29.31 -5.30
CA LEU A 284 -7.16 30.64 -5.67
C LEU A 284 -8.67 30.66 -5.96
N LYS A 285 -9.17 29.66 -6.68
CA LYS A 285 -10.62 29.51 -6.94
C LYS A 285 -11.39 29.35 -5.63
N ARG A 286 -10.92 28.47 -4.73
CA ARG A 286 -11.53 28.26 -3.41
C ARG A 286 -11.51 29.53 -2.56
N PHE A 287 -10.37 30.20 -2.51
CA PHE A 287 -10.20 31.46 -1.78
C PHE A 287 -11.22 32.49 -2.24
N ARG A 288 -11.37 32.70 -3.56
CA ARG A 288 -12.33 33.68 -4.12
C ARG A 288 -13.79 33.38 -3.79
N MET A 289 -14.17 32.11 -3.66
CA MET A 289 -15.54 31.73 -3.31
C MET A 289 -15.90 31.98 -1.84
N ASN A 290 -14.89 32.14 -0.96
CA ASN A 290 -15.09 32.20 0.49
C ASN A 290 -14.51 33.48 1.14
N ALA A 291 -13.81 34.32 0.37
CA ALA A 291 -13.30 35.60 0.86
C ALA A 291 -14.40 36.67 0.74
N HIS A 292 -14.57 37.45 1.82
CA HIS A 292 -15.54 38.53 1.93
C HIS A 292 -14.85 39.88 2.20
#